data_AF-A0A069I1G8-F1
#
_entry.id   AF-A0A069I1G8-F1
#
_cell.length_a   1.000
_cell.length_b   1.000
_cell.length_c   1.000
_cell.angle_alpha   90.00
_cell.angle_beta   90.00
_cell.angle_gamma   90.00
#
_symmetry.space_group_name_H-M   'P 1'
#
loop_
_entity.id
_entity.type
_entity.pdbx_description
1 polymer ?
#
loop_
_entity_poly.entity_id
_entity_poly.type
_entity_poly.pdbx_seq_one_letter_code
_entity_poly.pdbx_strand_id
1 'polypeptide(L)'
;MRDPVVVAACSAAAALVLAHSLWPKLRDFTGFQAAVSAYRLMPQAWSRWVALAYAGAEAASVAALVATPLRPGAALLAALAVAIASGAVGINLLRGRRDIRCGCGSAADSLRLSPGLLARNLGLLAVLGLAAATAAGLAADAAPRAFTLPDYLAAGFCALALLLLWLGATQVLVNADRAAAPSRRTHSTYS
;
A
#
# COMPACT_ATOMS: atom_id res chain seq x y z
N MET A 1 -0.80 -18.37 17.39
CA MET A 1 -0.85 -16.89 17.36
C MET A 1 -2.32 -16.48 17.34
N ARG A 2 -2.91 -16.21 18.50
CA ARG A 2 -4.35 -15.82 18.66
C ARG A 2 -4.45 -14.59 19.56
N ASP A 3 -3.48 -13.70 19.44
CA ASP A 3 -3.41 -12.51 20.29
C ASP A 3 -4.11 -11.34 19.57
N PRO A 4 -5.15 -10.72 20.15
CA PRO A 4 -5.82 -9.56 19.55
C PRO A 4 -4.89 -8.36 19.34
N VAL A 5 -3.78 -8.25 20.07
CA VAL A 5 -2.74 -7.22 19.88
C VAL A 5 -2.10 -7.33 18.51
N VAL A 6 -1.82 -8.55 18.05
CA VAL A 6 -1.20 -8.79 16.73
C VAL A 6 -2.13 -8.31 15.63
N VAL A 7 -3.43 -8.65 15.72
CA VAL A 7 -4.44 -8.20 14.77
C VAL A 7 -4.52 -6.68 14.75
N ALA A 8 -4.65 -6.06 15.93
CA ALA A 8 -4.74 -4.60 16.04
C ALA A 8 -3.49 -3.90 15.48
N ALA A 9 -2.30 -4.40 15.78
CA ALA A 9 -1.03 -3.86 15.28
C ALA A 9 -0.95 -3.94 13.75
N CYS A 10 -1.24 -5.11 13.18
CA CYS A 10 -1.20 -5.32 11.74
C CYS A 10 -2.27 -4.49 11.00
N SER A 11 -3.49 -4.45 11.53
CA SER A 11 -4.59 -3.65 10.96
C SER A 11 -4.29 -2.16 11.02
N ALA A 12 -3.75 -1.67 12.14
CA ALA A 12 -3.36 -0.27 12.29
C ALA A 12 -2.19 0.11 11.36
N ALA A 13 -1.16 -0.75 11.26
CA ALA A 13 -0.05 -0.54 10.33
C ALA A 13 -0.54 -0.44 8.88
N ALA A 14 -1.40 -1.39 8.46
CA ALA A 14 -1.95 -1.40 7.11
C ALA A 14 -2.86 -0.19 6.85
N ALA A 15 -3.65 0.24 7.83
CA ALA A 15 -4.47 1.44 7.71
C ALA A 15 -3.61 2.70 7.52
N LEU A 16 -2.53 2.86 8.29
CA LEU A 16 -1.60 3.99 8.14
C LEU A 16 -0.92 3.99 6.77
N VAL A 17 -0.47 2.82 6.31
CA VAL A 17 0.13 2.63 5.00
C VAL A 17 -0.85 3.00 3.86
N LEU A 18 -2.07 2.47 3.91
CA LEU A 18 -3.10 2.77 2.90
C LEU A 18 -3.52 4.24 2.94
N ALA A 19 -3.66 4.84 4.13
CA ALA A 19 -3.96 6.25 4.28
C ALA A 19 -2.85 7.13 3.67
N HIS A 20 -1.59 6.77 3.91
CA HIS A 20 -0.44 7.44 3.33
C HIS A 20 -0.44 7.35 1.79
N SER A 21 -0.80 6.20 1.23
CA SER A 21 -0.94 6.00 -0.22
C SER A 21 -2.19 6.65 -0.83
N LEU A 22 -3.26 6.83 -0.05
CA LEU A 22 -4.52 7.42 -0.50
C LEU A 22 -4.44 8.95 -0.59
N TRP A 23 -3.80 9.58 0.40
CA TRP A 23 -3.68 11.04 0.49
C TRP A 23 -3.25 11.74 -0.81
N PRO A 24 -2.15 11.33 -1.49
CA PRO A 24 -1.75 11.97 -2.74
C PRO A 24 -2.71 11.71 -3.90
N LYS A 25 -3.43 10.57 -3.91
CA LYS A 25 -4.43 10.27 -4.94
C LYS A 25 -5.66 11.17 -4.83
N LEU A 26 -6.03 11.55 -3.61
CA LEU A 26 -7.10 12.52 -3.37
C LEU A 26 -6.66 13.94 -3.71
N ARG A 27 -5.40 14.28 -3.46
CA ARG A 27 -4.85 15.61 -3.77
C ARG A 27 -4.66 15.87 -5.26
N ASP A 28 -4.17 14.87 -6.01
CA ASP A 28 -4.00 14.94 -7.46
C ASP A 28 -4.64 13.72 -8.13
N PHE A 29 -5.97 13.73 -8.14
CA PHE A 29 -6.75 12.66 -8.77
C PHE A 29 -6.52 12.59 -10.28
N THR A 30 -6.30 13.72 -10.94
CA THR A 30 -5.96 13.80 -12.37
C THR A 30 -4.66 13.08 -12.69
N GLY A 31 -3.61 13.31 -11.90
CA GLY A 31 -2.34 12.59 -12.03
C GLY A 31 -2.50 11.09 -11.76
N PHE A 32 -3.33 10.71 -10.78
CA PHE A 32 -3.63 9.30 -10.52
C PHE A 32 -4.40 8.65 -11.68
N GLN A 33 -5.41 9.31 -12.23
CA GLN A 33 -6.14 8.83 -13.41
C GLN A 33 -5.19 8.65 -14.61
N ALA A 34 -4.30 9.62 -14.85
CA ALA A 34 -3.30 9.54 -15.90
C ALA A 34 -2.39 8.31 -15.69
N ALA A 35 -1.94 8.06 -14.46
CA ALA A 35 -1.18 6.86 -14.11
C ALA A 35 -1.98 5.58 -14.42
N VAL A 36 -3.24 5.46 -13.96
CA VAL A 36 -4.11 4.31 -14.26
C VAL A 36 -4.28 4.09 -15.77
N SER A 37 -4.43 5.16 -16.54
CA SER A 37 -4.53 5.07 -18.00
C SER A 37 -3.23 4.54 -18.65
N ALA A 38 -2.06 4.92 -18.12
CA ALA A 38 -0.76 4.50 -18.61
C ALA A 38 -0.51 2.99 -18.42
N TYR A 39 -1.22 2.33 -17.48
CA TYR A 39 -1.13 0.88 -17.29
C TYR A 39 -1.73 0.11 -18.48
N ARG A 40 -2.55 0.74 -19.35
CA ARG A 40 -3.16 0.13 -20.55
C ARG A 40 -3.76 -1.27 -20.27
N LEU A 41 -4.44 -1.41 -19.14
CA LEU A 41 -5.17 -2.63 -18.76
C LEU A 41 -6.66 -2.55 -19.15
N MET A 42 -7.15 -1.34 -19.43
CA MET A 42 -8.55 -1.06 -19.74
C MET A 42 -8.64 0.08 -20.78
N PRO A 43 -9.80 0.26 -21.45
CA PRO A 43 -10.03 1.38 -22.34
C PRO A 43 -9.89 2.73 -21.62
N GLN A 44 -9.39 3.76 -22.32
CA GLN A 44 -9.16 5.08 -21.73
C GLN A 44 -10.45 5.72 -21.17
N ALA A 45 -11.59 5.47 -21.79
CA ALA A 45 -12.90 5.92 -21.33
C ALA A 45 -13.27 5.40 -19.91
N TRP A 46 -12.70 4.27 -19.49
CA TRP A 46 -12.98 3.65 -18.20
C TRP A 46 -11.97 4.03 -17.12
N SER A 47 -10.85 4.68 -17.50
CA SER A 47 -9.77 5.06 -16.59
C SER A 47 -10.25 5.87 -15.38
N ARG A 48 -11.16 6.83 -15.60
CA ARG A 48 -11.74 7.65 -14.53
C ARG A 48 -12.51 6.81 -13.52
N TRP A 49 -13.36 5.91 -14.02
CA TRP A 49 -14.21 5.06 -13.18
C TRP A 49 -13.39 4.06 -12.38
N VAL A 50 -12.38 3.46 -13.01
CA VAL A 50 -11.47 2.54 -12.32
C VAL A 50 -10.61 3.28 -11.29
N ALA A 51 -10.10 4.46 -11.60
CA ALA A 51 -9.37 5.29 -10.64
C ALA A 51 -10.26 5.66 -9.45
N LEU A 52 -11.50 6.07 -9.69
CA LEU A 52 -12.46 6.41 -8.63
C LEU A 52 -12.80 5.19 -7.77
N ALA A 53 -13.11 4.05 -8.41
CA ALA A 53 -13.44 2.80 -7.72
C ALA A 53 -12.27 2.32 -6.86
N TYR A 54 -11.04 2.39 -7.38
CA TYR A 54 -9.84 1.98 -6.65
C TYR A 54 -9.55 2.91 -5.47
N ALA A 55 -9.62 4.24 -5.66
CA ALA A 55 -9.44 5.20 -4.57
C ALA A 55 -10.54 5.04 -3.50
N GLY A 56 -11.78 4.77 -3.92
CA GLY A 56 -12.89 4.44 -3.03
C GLY A 56 -12.66 3.14 -2.25
N ALA A 57 -12.13 2.10 -2.90
CA ALA A 57 -11.78 0.84 -2.26
C ALA A 57 -10.64 1.01 -1.23
N GLU A 58 -9.63 1.84 -1.52
CA GLU A 58 -8.59 2.19 -0.55
C GLU A 58 -9.18 2.94 0.65
N ALA A 59 -10.05 3.94 0.42
CA ALA A 59 -10.72 4.68 1.49
C ALA A 59 -11.60 3.77 2.36
N ALA A 60 -12.38 2.89 1.73
CA ALA A 60 -13.20 1.90 2.43
C ALA A 60 -12.35 0.92 3.24
N SER A 61 -11.20 0.51 2.70
CA SER A 61 -10.24 -0.35 3.41
C SER A 61 -9.69 0.32 4.66
N VAL A 62 -9.27 1.59 4.55
CA VAL A 62 -8.79 2.38 5.71
C VAL A 62 -9.91 2.50 6.75
N ALA A 63 -11.12 2.87 6.34
CA ALA A 63 -12.26 3.01 7.25
C ALA A 63 -12.60 1.68 7.95
N ALA A 64 -12.62 0.56 7.20
CA ALA A 64 -12.91 -0.75 7.75
C ALA A 64 -11.85 -1.23 8.75
N LEU A 65 -10.57 -1.01 8.45
CA LEU A 65 -9.45 -1.37 9.34
C LEU A 65 -9.47 -0.55 10.63
N VAL A 66 -9.87 0.72 10.58
CA VAL A 66 -9.96 1.59 11.78
C VAL A 66 -11.22 1.29 12.59
N ALA A 67 -12.38 1.14 11.93
CA ALA A 67 -13.66 0.92 12.61
C ALA A 67 -13.79 -0.50 13.17
N THR A 68 -13.24 -1.48 12.47
CA THR A 68 -13.38 -2.90 12.81
C THR A 68 -12.05 -3.66 12.69
N PRO A 69 -11.01 -3.27 13.44
CA PRO A 69 -9.65 -3.80 13.28
C PRO A 69 -9.56 -5.31 13.50
N LEU A 70 -10.47 -5.87 14.31
CA LEU A 70 -10.53 -7.29 14.67
C LEU A 70 -11.40 -8.13 13.71
N ARG A 71 -12.08 -7.51 12.73
CA ARG A 71 -12.90 -8.27 11.78
C ARG A 71 -12.02 -8.76 10.61
N PRO A 72 -12.06 -10.05 10.27
CA PRO A 72 -11.23 -10.59 9.17
C PRO A 72 -11.58 -9.93 7.83
N GLY A 73 -12.85 -9.54 7.64
CA GLY A 73 -13.31 -8.85 6.42
C GLY A 73 -12.59 -7.52 6.15
N ALA A 74 -12.20 -6.77 7.19
CA ALA A 74 -11.47 -5.51 7.01
C ALA A 74 -10.07 -5.75 6.43
N ALA A 75 -9.35 -6.74 6.97
CA ALA A 75 -8.03 -7.14 6.48
C ALA A 75 -8.10 -7.74 5.08
N LEU A 76 -9.13 -8.53 4.77
CA LEU A 76 -9.34 -9.11 3.44
C LEU A 76 -9.64 -8.05 2.38
N LEU A 77 -10.47 -7.05 2.71
CA LEU A 77 -10.76 -5.94 1.79
C LEU A 77 -9.49 -5.16 1.44
N ALA A 78 -8.69 -4.82 2.44
CA ALA A 78 -7.40 -4.18 2.26
C ALA A 78 -6.42 -5.06 1.45
N ALA A 79 -6.36 -6.36 1.73
CA ALA A 79 -5.51 -7.30 1.00
C ALA A 79 -5.90 -7.37 -0.48
N LEU A 80 -7.20 -7.38 -0.79
CA LEU A 80 -7.70 -7.37 -2.15
C LEU A 80 -7.28 -6.09 -2.89
N ALA A 81 -7.40 -4.92 -2.26
CA ALA A 81 -6.97 -3.65 -2.87
C ALA A 81 -5.47 -3.67 -3.20
N VAL A 82 -4.62 -4.11 -2.25
CA VAL A 82 -3.17 -4.23 -2.44
C VAL A 82 -2.83 -5.27 -3.51
N ALA A 83 -3.54 -6.39 -3.56
CA ALA A 83 -3.35 -7.44 -4.54
C ALA A 83 -3.70 -6.96 -5.96
N ILE A 84 -4.80 -6.23 -6.14
CA ILE A 84 -5.19 -5.64 -7.43
C ILE A 84 -4.10 -4.69 -7.94
N ALA A 85 -3.62 -3.78 -7.08
CA ALA A 85 -2.53 -2.88 -7.45
C ALA A 85 -1.25 -3.65 -7.81
N SER A 86 -0.89 -4.66 -7.02
CA SER A 86 0.31 -5.48 -7.26
C SER A 86 0.20 -6.30 -8.55
N GLY A 87 -0.98 -6.83 -8.87
CA GLY A 87 -1.24 -7.51 -10.14
C GLY A 87 -1.11 -6.55 -11.32
N ALA A 88 -1.65 -5.33 -11.20
CA ALA A 88 -1.54 -4.30 -12.23
C ALA A 88 -0.07 -3.91 -12.49
N VAL A 89 0.72 -3.74 -11.42
CA VAL A 89 2.18 -3.51 -11.47
C VAL A 89 2.89 -4.69 -12.14
N GLY A 90 2.61 -5.92 -11.69
CA GLY A 90 3.23 -7.15 -12.20
C GLY A 90 2.98 -7.39 -13.69
N ILE A 91 1.74 -7.22 -14.15
CA ILE A 91 1.39 -7.34 -15.58
C ILE A 91 2.19 -6.33 -16.42
N ASN A 92 2.37 -5.10 -15.93
CA ASN A 92 3.14 -4.08 -16.65
C ASN A 92 4.64 -4.37 -16.66
N LEU A 93 5.19 -4.91 -15.57
CA LEU A 93 6.57 -5.38 -15.51
C LEU A 93 6.83 -6.53 -16.49
N LEU A 94 5.91 -7.50 -16.57
CA LEU A 94 5.98 -8.60 -17.54
C LEU A 94 5.92 -8.11 -18.99
N ARG A 95 5.19 -7.01 -19.25
CA ARG A 95 5.15 -6.33 -20.56
C ARG A 95 6.38 -5.44 -20.82
N GLY A 96 7.39 -5.45 -19.95
CA GLY A 96 8.59 -4.62 -20.08
C GLY A 96 8.38 -3.13 -19.83
N ARG A 97 7.19 -2.70 -19.40
CA ARG A 97 6.82 -1.29 -19.23
C ARG A 97 7.25 -0.79 -17.85
N ARG A 98 8.52 -0.42 -17.71
CA ARG A 98 9.10 0.03 -16.44
C ARG A 98 9.02 1.55 -16.20
N ASP A 99 8.81 2.32 -17.26
CA ASP A 99 8.80 3.80 -17.20
C ASP A 99 7.48 4.39 -16.66
N ILE A 100 6.51 3.55 -16.30
CA ILE A 100 5.25 3.99 -15.68
C ILE A 100 5.49 4.21 -14.19
N ARG A 101 4.77 5.16 -13.60
CA ARG A 101 4.86 5.48 -12.17
C ARG A 101 3.82 4.69 -11.39
N CYS A 102 4.17 4.12 -10.23
CA CYS A 102 3.27 3.26 -9.44
C CYS A 102 1.95 3.96 -9.08
N GLY A 103 1.99 5.27 -8.80
CA GLY A 103 0.85 6.05 -8.28
C GLY A 103 0.55 5.75 -6.80
N CYS A 104 1.37 4.92 -6.17
CA CYS A 104 1.22 4.43 -4.80
C CYS A 104 1.87 5.34 -3.74
N GLY A 105 2.61 6.36 -4.17
CA GLY A 105 3.33 7.34 -3.34
C GLY A 105 3.00 8.78 -3.70
N SER A 106 3.51 9.73 -2.92
CA SER A 106 3.39 11.18 -3.18
C SER A 106 3.93 11.55 -4.57
N ALA A 107 3.50 12.68 -5.13
CA ALA A 107 4.02 13.21 -6.40
C ALA A 107 5.56 13.39 -6.41
N ALA A 108 6.18 13.51 -5.21
CA ALA A 108 7.63 13.55 -5.01
C ALA A 108 8.33 12.17 -4.99
N ASP A 109 7.57 11.08 -4.77
CA ASP A 109 8.05 9.69 -4.67
C ASP A 109 7.64 8.86 -5.88
N SER A 110 7.70 9.47 -7.06
CA SER A 110 7.16 8.90 -8.29
C SER A 110 8.06 7.78 -8.84
N LEU A 111 8.15 6.67 -8.10
CA LEU A 111 8.92 5.48 -8.44
C LEU A 111 8.45 4.90 -9.76
N ARG A 112 9.43 4.59 -10.60
CA ARG A 112 9.29 3.69 -11.74
C ARG A 112 8.84 2.31 -11.27
N LEU A 113 8.09 1.62 -12.12
CA LEU A 113 7.71 0.23 -11.87
C LEU A 113 8.99 -0.62 -11.75
N SER A 114 9.17 -1.23 -10.59
CA SER A 114 10.32 -2.07 -10.28
C SER A 114 9.89 -3.34 -9.54
N PRO A 115 10.67 -4.44 -9.64
CA PRO A 115 10.42 -5.63 -8.83
C PRO A 115 10.45 -5.35 -7.32
N GLY A 116 11.21 -4.33 -6.88
CA GLY A 116 11.27 -3.92 -5.48
C GLY A 116 9.92 -3.41 -4.94
N LEU A 117 9.10 -2.77 -5.79
CA LEU A 117 7.74 -2.38 -5.42
C LEU A 117 6.85 -3.61 -5.13
N LEU A 118 6.99 -4.68 -5.93
CA LEU A 118 6.26 -5.92 -5.70
C LEU A 118 6.69 -6.58 -4.38
N ALA A 119 7.99 -6.62 -4.09
CA ALA A 119 8.50 -7.18 -2.84
C ALA A 119 7.95 -6.47 -1.60
N ARG A 120 7.93 -5.13 -1.63
CA ARG A 120 7.33 -4.32 -0.55
C ARG A 120 5.82 -4.53 -0.42
N ASN A 121 5.09 -4.60 -1.54
CA ASN A 121 3.65 -4.90 -1.52
C ASN A 121 3.36 -6.32 -1.03
N LEU A 122 4.21 -7.30 -1.35
CA LEU A 122 4.13 -8.66 -0.80
C LEU A 122 4.32 -8.65 0.72
N GLY A 123 5.22 -7.83 1.26
CA GLY A 123 5.35 -7.63 2.70
C GLY A 123 4.05 -7.11 3.33
N LEU A 124 3.40 -6.11 2.70
CA LEU A 124 2.10 -5.60 3.16
C LEU A 124 0.99 -6.66 3.08
N LEU A 125 0.97 -7.46 2.00
CA LEU A 125 0.04 -8.59 1.86
C LEU A 125 0.26 -9.64 2.94
N ALA A 126 1.51 -9.93 3.33
CA ALA A 126 1.82 -10.86 4.41
C ALA A 126 1.30 -10.35 5.76
N VAL A 127 1.48 -9.05 6.04
CA VAL A 127 0.92 -8.40 7.26
C VAL A 127 -0.61 -8.49 7.28
N LEU A 128 -1.26 -8.20 6.16
CA LEU A 128 -2.72 -8.29 6.03
C LEU A 128 -3.24 -9.73 6.12
N GLY A 129 -2.52 -10.69 5.54
CA GLY A 129 -2.83 -12.11 5.63
C GLY A 129 -2.70 -12.63 7.08
N LEU A 130 -1.66 -12.19 7.79
CA LEU A 130 -1.50 -12.49 9.20
C LEU A 130 -2.67 -11.91 10.03
N ALA A 131 -3.03 -10.65 9.80
CA ALA A 131 -4.18 -10.01 10.45
C ALA A 131 -5.49 -10.76 10.19
N ALA A 132 -5.76 -11.14 8.94
CA ALA A 132 -6.97 -11.86 8.56
C ALA A 132 -7.04 -13.25 9.20
N ALA A 133 -5.94 -14.02 9.16
CA ALA A 133 -5.88 -15.36 9.73
C ALA A 133 -6.02 -15.34 11.26
N THR A 134 -5.36 -14.39 11.93
CA THR A 134 -5.45 -14.23 13.39
C THR A 134 -6.81 -13.72 13.84
N ALA A 135 -7.43 -12.78 13.11
CA ALA A 135 -8.81 -12.34 13.34
C ALA A 135 -9.84 -13.47 13.13
N ALA A 136 -9.68 -14.30 12.10
CA ALA A 136 -10.56 -15.45 11.88
C ALA A 136 -10.46 -16.46 13.03
N GLY A 137 -9.25 -16.70 13.54
CA GLY A 137 -9.03 -17.54 14.72
C GLY A 137 -9.69 -16.99 15.98
N LEU A 138 -9.61 -15.67 16.21
CA LEU A 138 -10.27 -15.01 17.34
C LEU A 138 -11.80 -15.02 17.24
N ALA A 139 -12.35 -14.88 16.03
CA ALA A 139 -13.80 -14.93 15.82
C ALA A 139 -14.39 -16.31 16.12
N ALA A 140 -13.58 -17.37 16.07
CA ALA A 140 -13.97 -18.72 16.45
C ALA A 140 -13.88 -18.98 17.97
N ASP A 141 -13.22 -18.11 18.73
CA ASP A 141 -13.09 -18.24 20.18
C ASP A 141 -14.27 -17.58 20.90
N ALA A 142 -14.92 -18.31 21.82
CA ALA A 142 -16.16 -17.89 22.49
C ALA A 142 -15.98 -16.78 23.54
N ALA A 143 -14.75 -16.49 23.96
CA ALA A 143 -14.44 -15.50 24.99
C ALA A 143 -13.16 -14.72 24.63
N PRO A 144 -13.26 -13.66 23.81
CA PRO A 144 -12.10 -12.82 23.51
C PRO A 144 -11.62 -12.11 24.78
N ARG A 145 -10.30 -12.15 25.02
CA ARG A 145 -9.64 -11.39 26.08
C ARG A 145 -9.88 -9.88 25.90
N ALA A 146 -10.18 -9.18 26.98
CA ALA A 146 -10.31 -7.71 26.97
C ALA A 146 -8.96 -7.01 26.73
N PHE A 147 -8.99 -5.90 25.98
CA PHE A 147 -7.81 -5.06 25.77
C PHE A 147 -7.45 -4.32 27.06
N THR A 148 -6.19 -4.39 27.44
CA THR A 148 -5.59 -3.59 28.51
C THR A 148 -4.82 -2.40 27.94
N LEU A 149 -4.48 -1.38 28.76
CA LEU A 149 -3.68 -0.24 28.31
C LEU A 149 -2.34 -0.66 27.67
N PRO A 150 -1.57 -1.61 28.24
CA PRO A 150 -0.36 -2.14 27.60
C PRO A 150 -0.61 -2.71 26.20
N ASP A 151 -1.76 -3.36 25.98
CA ASP A 151 -2.12 -3.96 24.70
C ASP A 151 -2.29 -2.89 23.61
N TYR A 152 -2.92 -1.75 23.94
CA TYR A 152 -3.04 -0.61 23.03
C TYR A 152 -1.69 0.04 22.72
N LEU A 153 -0.84 0.23 23.74
CA LEU A 153 0.49 0.80 23.55
C LEU A 153 1.36 -0.10 22.69
N ALA A 154 1.38 -1.40 22.97
CA ALA A 154 2.12 -2.39 22.19
C ALA A 154 1.65 -2.41 20.74
N ALA A 155 0.33 -2.45 20.50
CA ALA A 155 -0.23 -2.39 19.15
C ALA A 155 0.18 -1.11 18.42
N GLY A 156 0.13 0.04 19.09
CA GLY A 156 0.54 1.33 18.54
C GLY A 156 2.03 1.39 18.18
N PHE A 157 2.92 0.94 19.06
CA PHE A 157 4.36 0.89 18.79
C PHE A 157 4.69 -0.06 17.64
N CYS A 158 4.08 -1.26 17.61
CA CYS A 158 4.25 -2.19 16.51
C CYS A 158 3.74 -1.62 15.19
N ALA A 159 2.59 -0.94 15.19
CA ALA A 159 2.05 -0.31 14.00
C ALA A 159 2.97 0.79 13.46
N LEU A 160 3.51 1.64 14.34
CA LEU A 160 4.45 2.68 13.97
C LEU A 160 5.77 2.09 13.43
N ALA A 161 6.31 1.06 14.08
CA ALA A 161 7.51 0.39 13.61
C ALA A 161 7.33 -0.20 12.20
N LEU A 162 6.19 -0.86 11.94
CA LEU A 162 5.85 -1.40 10.62
C LEU A 162 5.69 -0.30 9.57
N LEU A 163 5.07 0.83 9.92
CA LEU A 163 4.97 1.99 9.03
C LEU A 163 6.36 2.54 8.70
N LEU A 164 7.24 2.71 9.69
CA LEU A 164 8.60 3.21 9.49
C LEU A 164 9.44 2.25 8.63
N LEU A 165 9.29 0.94 8.82
CA LEU A 165 9.92 -0.06 7.94
C LEU A 165 9.43 0.07 6.50
N TRP A 166 8.13 0.26 6.31
CA TRP A 166 7.54 0.46 4.98
C TRP A 166 8.02 1.76 4.32
N LEU A 167 8.10 2.86 5.08
CA LEU A 167 8.65 4.14 4.62
C LEU A 167 10.14 4.03 4.29
N GLY A 168 10.92 3.36 5.15
CA GLY A 168 12.34 3.10 4.90
C GLY A 168 12.56 2.26 3.64
N ALA A 169 11.79 1.18 3.45
CA ALA A 169 11.83 0.39 2.22
C ALA A 169 11.49 1.24 0.99
N THR A 170 10.51 2.15 1.11
CA THR A 170 10.17 3.10 0.05
C THR A 170 11.35 4.00 -0.27
N GLN A 171 12.01 4.56 0.74
CA GLN A 171 13.13 5.46 0.57
C GLN A 171 14.36 4.77 -0.03
N VAL A 172 14.63 3.52 0.32
CA VAL A 172 15.69 2.71 -0.30
C VAL A 172 15.43 2.56 -1.80
N LEU A 173 14.18 2.28 -2.18
CA LEU A 173 13.82 2.13 -3.60
C LEU A 173 13.87 3.48 -4.34
N VAL A 174 13.45 4.59 -3.72
CA VAL A 174 13.62 5.96 -4.27
C VAL A 174 15.10 6.24 -4.53
N ASN A 175 15.96 5.96 -3.55
CA ASN A 175 17.40 6.21 -3.67
C ASN A 175 18.05 5.33 -4.75
N ALA A 176 17.65 4.07 -4.84
CA ALA A 176 18.12 3.15 -5.87
C ALA A 176 17.71 3.62 -7.28
N ASP A 177 16.48 4.09 -7.47
CA ASP A 177 16.00 4.64 -8.73
C ASP A 177 16.79 5.90 -9.14
N ARG A 178 17.05 6.81 -8.18
CA ARG A 178 17.88 8.01 -8.41
C ARG A 178 19.33 7.67 -8.76
N ALA A 179 19.92 6.66 -8.13
CA ALA A 179 21.28 6.21 -8.43
C ALA A 179 21.39 5.55 -9.81
N ALA A 180 20.33 4.87 -10.27
CA ALA A 180 20.26 4.24 -11.58
C ALA A 180 19.95 5.23 -12.72
N ALA A 181 19.41 6.41 -12.42
CA ALA A 181 19.17 7.44 -13.42
C ALA A 181 20.52 7.99 -13.93
N PRO A 182 20.82 7.87 -15.24
CA PRO A 182 22.09 8.35 -15.78
C PRO A 182 22.22 9.85 -15.50
N SER A 183 23.35 10.26 -14.92
CA SER A 183 23.65 11.66 -14.66
C SER A 183 23.60 12.42 -15.98
N ARG A 184 22.51 13.14 -16.26
CA ARG A 184 22.53 14.20 -17.27
C ARG A 184 23.36 15.35 -16.70
N ARG A 185 24.69 15.16 -16.65
CA ARG A 185 25.62 16.28 -16.62
C ARG A 185 25.44 16.97 -17.96
N THR A 186 24.66 18.03 -17.94
CA THR A 186 24.65 19.02 -19.01
C THR A 186 26.09 19.51 -19.20
N HIS A 187 26.77 18.99 -20.22
CA HIS A 187 27.87 19.72 -20.84
C HIS A 187 27.26 20.98 -21.45
N SER A 188 27.21 22.04 -20.65
CA SER A 188 27.02 23.40 -21.15
C SER A 188 28.37 23.86 -21.69
N THR A 189 28.75 23.40 -22.87
CA THR A 189 29.72 24.09 -23.71
C THR A 189 29.04 25.34 -24.26
N TYR A 190 29.21 26.47 -23.57
CA TYR A 190 29.14 27.77 -24.22
C TYR A 190 30.57 28.10 -24.66
N SER A 191 30.80 27.92 -25.96
CA SER A 191 31.81 28.62 -26.74
C SER A 191 31.18 29.90 -27.28
#